data_AF-A0A4Z1TA23-F1
#
_entry.id   AF-A0A4Z1TA23-F1
#
_cell.length_a   1.000
_cell.length_b   1.000
_cell.length_c   1.000
_cell.angle_alpha   90.00
_cell.angle_beta   90.00
_cell.angle_gamma   90.00
#
_symmetry.space_group_name_H-M   'P 1'
#
loop_
_entity.id
_entity.type
_entity.pdbx_description
1 polymer ?
#
loop_
_entity_poly.entity_id
_entity_poly.type
_entity_poly.pdbx_seq_one_letter_code
_entity_poly.pdbx_strand_id
1 'polypeptide(L)'
;MGYTYVQLAFKRLRGLQGEHGPFRLFLSTALNTSIITKLVKLTTENMCEVHYEPITKTSVRRNIVHRYGFVLLAGTSSTDNSNEEVIGYAAFRAIKEYEERRLYIWELQVKEGYRSQGLGTQLLEVLTSLGRVAFTDVGVPNRFSLAVTCSQRNPSALCFYTQRGFINAPESDENQPYLILIKKVSSARKKDEKEGCQ
;
A
#
# COMPACT_ATOMS: atom_id res chain seq x y z
N MET A 1 23.52 -4.15 9.31
CA MET A 1 23.34 -4.30 7.86
C MET A 1 21.91 -4.02 7.32
N GLY A 2 20.91 -3.65 8.15
CA GLY A 2 19.53 -3.42 7.67
C GLY A 2 19.24 -2.04 7.02
N TYR A 3 20.02 -1.01 7.35
CA TYR A 3 19.76 0.38 6.93
C TYR A 3 19.97 0.62 5.42
N THR A 4 20.90 -0.10 4.79
CA THR A 4 21.21 0.03 3.36
C THR A 4 20.08 -0.45 2.46
N TYR A 5 19.31 -1.45 2.91
CA TYR A 5 18.25 -2.06 2.10
C TYR A 5 17.04 -1.15 1.93
N VAL A 6 16.51 -0.63 3.05
CA VAL A 6 15.36 0.29 3.03
C VAL A 6 15.70 1.55 2.23
N GLN A 7 16.94 2.04 2.37
CA GLN A 7 17.44 3.16 1.56
C GLN A 7 17.50 2.83 0.06
N LEU A 8 17.92 1.62 -0.31
CA LEU A 8 17.95 1.21 -1.71
C LEU A 8 16.55 1.05 -2.31
N ALA A 9 15.64 0.39 -1.59
CA ALA A 9 14.24 0.26 -2.00
C ALA A 9 13.57 1.63 -2.13
N PHE A 10 13.81 2.53 -1.17
CA PHE A 10 13.36 3.92 -1.23
C PHE A 10 13.94 4.64 -2.46
N LYS A 11 15.25 4.51 -2.74
CA LYS A 11 15.89 5.11 -3.91
C LYS A 11 15.28 4.61 -5.22
N ARG A 12 15.01 3.30 -5.32
CA ARG A 12 14.36 2.68 -6.49
C ARG A 12 12.94 3.20 -6.67
N LEU A 13 12.12 3.20 -5.61
CA LEU A 13 10.77 3.74 -5.65
C LEU A 13 10.73 5.22 -6.03
N ARG A 14 11.70 6.00 -5.55
CA ARG A 14 11.86 7.40 -5.96
C ARG A 14 12.16 7.53 -7.46
N GLY A 15 12.92 6.60 -8.05
CA GLY A 15 13.14 6.53 -9.50
C GLY A 15 11.90 6.14 -10.32
N LEU A 16 10.83 5.68 -9.66
CA LEU A 16 9.57 5.28 -10.30
C LEU A 16 8.45 6.33 -10.14
N GLN A 17 8.75 7.54 -9.67
CA GLN A 17 7.72 8.59 -9.59
C GLN A 17 7.13 8.89 -10.99
N GLY A 18 5.84 9.17 -11.05
CA GLY A 18 5.13 9.42 -12.31
C GLY A 18 3.89 8.54 -12.48
N GLU A 19 3.45 8.37 -13.72
CA GLU A 19 2.24 7.63 -14.09
C GLU A 19 2.47 6.11 -14.15
N HIS A 20 1.50 5.36 -13.64
CA HIS A 20 1.44 3.89 -13.63
C HIS A 20 0.02 3.47 -14.04
N GLY A 21 -0.33 3.69 -15.31
CA GLY A 21 -1.71 3.58 -15.79
C GLY A 21 -2.58 4.71 -15.22
N PRO A 22 -3.75 4.44 -14.61
CA PRO A 22 -4.60 5.49 -14.03
C PRO A 22 -4.08 6.02 -12.68
N PHE A 23 -2.91 5.54 -12.22
CA PHE A 23 -2.35 5.88 -10.93
C PHE A 23 -1.11 6.75 -11.07
N ARG A 24 -0.85 7.58 -10.06
CA ARG A 24 0.35 8.43 -10.01
C ARG A 24 1.08 8.25 -8.69
N LEU A 25 2.38 7.97 -8.76
CA LEU A 25 3.22 7.71 -7.60
C LEU A 25 3.97 8.98 -7.18
N PHE A 26 3.78 9.39 -5.94
CA PHE A 26 4.43 10.55 -5.33
C PHE A 26 5.26 10.15 -4.11
N LEU A 27 6.37 10.86 -3.89
CA LEU A 27 6.93 10.97 -2.55
C LEU A 27 5.90 11.67 -1.65
N SER A 28 5.63 11.11 -0.46
CA SER A 28 4.65 11.67 0.47
C SER A 28 4.95 13.14 0.82
N THR A 29 6.23 13.51 0.92
CA THR A 29 6.68 14.87 1.23
C THR A 29 6.60 15.85 0.06
N ALA A 30 6.40 15.35 -1.17
CA ALA A 30 6.26 16.18 -2.37
C ALA A 30 4.79 16.51 -2.70
N LEU A 31 3.83 15.95 -1.96
CA LEU A 31 2.42 16.26 -2.14
C LEU A 31 2.13 17.71 -1.74
N ASN A 32 1.36 18.42 -2.57
CA ASN A 32 0.88 19.74 -2.23
C ASN A 32 -0.22 19.68 -1.13
N THR A 33 -0.42 20.80 -0.43
CA THR A 33 -1.37 20.89 0.69
C THR A 33 -2.82 20.60 0.31
N SER A 34 -3.22 20.91 -0.94
CA SER A 34 -4.58 20.65 -1.44
C SER A 34 -4.87 19.15 -1.52
N ILE A 35 -3.96 18.39 -2.14
CA ILE A 35 -4.07 16.93 -2.22
C ILE A 35 -4.06 16.33 -0.80
N ILE A 36 -3.13 16.73 0.07
CA ILE A 36 -3.08 16.18 1.44
C ILE A 36 -4.41 16.42 2.18
N THR A 37 -5.01 17.60 2.04
CA THR A 37 -6.32 17.91 2.63
C THR A 37 -7.41 16.96 2.12
N LYS A 38 -7.43 16.68 0.81
CA LYS A 38 -8.37 15.71 0.20
C LYS A 38 -8.14 14.29 0.74
N LEU A 39 -6.89 13.83 0.85
CA LEU A 39 -6.56 12.50 1.38
C LEU A 39 -6.96 12.34 2.85
N VAL A 40 -6.67 13.37 3.66
CA VAL A 40 -7.05 13.39 5.08
C VAL A 40 -8.57 13.32 5.22
N LYS A 41 -9.30 14.16 4.46
CA LYS A 41 -10.77 14.17 4.46
C LYS A 41 -11.34 12.79 4.11
N LEU A 42 -10.91 12.20 2.99
CA LEU A 42 -11.37 10.89 2.54
C LEU A 42 -11.15 9.80 3.61
N THR A 43 -9.98 9.82 4.26
CA THR A 43 -9.66 8.84 5.32
C THR A 43 -10.53 9.05 6.54
N THR A 44 -10.71 10.29 6.99
CA THR A 44 -11.54 10.58 8.15
C THR A 44 -13.00 10.21 7.92
N GLU A 45 -13.52 10.42 6.71
CA GLU A 45 -14.88 10.02 6.33
C GLU A 45 -15.03 8.50 6.27
N ASN A 46 -14.05 7.79 5.69
CA ASN A 46 -14.10 6.34 5.56
C ASN A 46 -13.92 5.58 6.87
N MET A 47 -13.14 6.15 7.81
CA MET A 47 -12.65 5.42 8.98
C MET A 47 -13.32 5.86 10.30
N CYS A 48 -14.11 6.95 10.33
CA CYS A 48 -14.66 7.50 11.58
C CYS A 48 -15.46 6.49 12.41
N GLU A 49 -16.22 5.59 11.78
CA GLU A 49 -17.07 4.62 12.46
C GLU A 49 -16.40 3.27 12.69
N VAL A 50 -15.34 2.97 11.94
CA VAL A 50 -14.75 1.62 11.86
C VAL A 50 -13.32 1.54 12.37
N HIS A 51 -12.68 2.67 12.69
CA HIS A 51 -11.37 2.69 13.31
C HIS A 51 -11.45 2.20 14.77
N TYR A 52 -10.41 1.53 15.26
CA TYR A 52 -10.36 0.98 16.62
C TYR A 52 -10.14 2.07 17.68
N GLU A 53 -9.55 3.19 17.29
CA GLU A 53 -9.35 4.41 18.10
C GLU A 53 -10.02 5.63 17.46
N PRO A 54 -10.31 6.70 18.23
CA PRO A 54 -10.77 7.96 17.66
C PRO A 54 -9.78 8.53 16.63
N ILE A 55 -10.25 8.70 15.39
CA ILE A 55 -9.42 9.22 14.31
C ILE A 55 -9.33 10.73 14.38
N THR A 56 -8.12 11.29 14.25
CA THR A 56 -7.92 12.74 14.17
C THR A 56 -7.30 13.11 12.83
N LYS A 57 -7.60 14.31 12.32
CA LYS A 57 -6.95 14.83 11.11
C LYS A 57 -5.42 14.81 11.22
N THR A 58 -4.91 15.05 12.44
CA THR A 58 -3.47 15.04 12.74
C THR A 58 -2.87 13.64 12.66
N SER A 59 -3.50 12.62 13.24
CA SER A 59 -3.00 11.24 13.17
C SER A 59 -3.01 10.73 11.73
N VAL A 60 -4.09 10.95 10.99
CA VAL A 60 -4.20 10.62 9.57
C VAL A 60 -3.12 11.31 8.74
N ARG A 61 -2.92 12.61 8.96
CA ARG A 61 -1.87 13.35 8.25
C ARG A 61 -0.48 12.77 8.50
N ARG A 62 -0.17 12.30 9.72
CA ARG A 62 1.11 11.65 10.04
C ARG A 62 1.27 10.28 9.36
N ASN A 63 0.18 9.55 9.14
CA ASN A 63 0.20 8.30 8.38
C ASN A 63 0.56 8.57 6.90
N ILE A 64 -0.08 9.59 6.31
CA ILE A 64 0.07 9.97 4.89
C ILE A 64 1.42 10.65 4.61
N VAL A 65 1.78 11.66 5.41
CA VAL A 65 2.96 12.52 5.18
C VAL A 65 4.13 12.04 6.04
N HIS A 66 5.01 11.26 5.42
CA HIS A 66 6.19 10.72 6.08
C HIS A 66 7.45 10.86 5.23
N ARG A 67 8.61 11.09 5.86
CA ARG A 67 9.90 11.34 5.17
C ARG A 67 10.32 10.21 4.23
N TYR A 68 9.97 8.97 4.58
CA TYR A 68 10.25 7.76 3.80
C TYR A 68 8.98 7.15 3.20
N GLY A 69 7.91 7.93 3.11
CA GLY A 69 6.62 7.49 2.58
C GLY A 69 6.42 7.80 1.11
N PHE A 70 5.57 6.99 0.50
CA PHE A 70 5.05 7.19 -0.83
C PHE A 70 3.52 7.20 -0.79
N VAL A 71 2.93 7.90 -1.75
CA VAL A 71 1.50 7.88 -2.01
C VAL A 71 1.27 7.47 -3.45
N LEU A 72 0.50 6.39 -3.64
CA LEU A 72 -0.05 6.00 -4.92
C LEU A 72 -1.44 6.59 -5.02
N LEU A 73 -1.62 7.58 -5.88
CA LEU A 73 -2.85 8.34 -6.05
C LEU A 73 -3.66 7.80 -7.22
N ALA A 74 -4.95 7.55 -7.01
CA ALA A 74 -5.93 7.35 -8.07
C ALA A 74 -6.77 8.64 -8.20
N GLY A 75 -6.66 9.29 -9.35
CA GLY A 75 -7.41 10.50 -9.63
C GLY A 75 -8.10 10.43 -10.98
N THR A 76 -9.17 11.22 -11.16
CA THR A 76 -9.70 11.48 -12.49
C THR A 76 -8.90 12.63 -13.10
N SER A 77 -8.40 12.41 -14.31
CA SER A 77 -7.54 13.39 -14.99
C SER A 77 -8.37 14.64 -15.30
N SER A 78 -8.12 15.73 -14.58
CA SER A 78 -8.43 17.06 -15.07
C SER A 78 -7.14 17.66 -15.63
N THR A 79 -7.25 18.31 -16.79
CA THR A 79 -6.14 19.01 -17.48
C THR A 79 -5.55 20.16 -16.64
N ASP A 80 -6.13 20.43 -15.47
CA ASP A 80 -5.73 21.47 -14.53
C ASP A 80 -5.40 20.81 -13.18
N ASN A 81 -4.10 20.72 -12.86
CA ASN A 81 -3.56 20.07 -11.65
C ASN A 81 -4.16 20.59 -10.33
N SER A 82 -4.86 21.73 -10.36
CA SER A 82 -5.56 22.30 -9.21
C SER A 82 -6.87 21.57 -8.86
N ASN A 83 -7.51 20.92 -9.83
CA ASN A 83 -8.87 20.38 -9.73
C ASN A 83 -8.95 18.86 -9.82
N GLU A 84 -7.83 18.16 -9.63
CA GLU A 84 -7.85 16.70 -9.63
C GLU A 84 -8.76 16.16 -8.53
N GLU A 85 -9.74 15.35 -8.94
CA GLU A 85 -10.58 14.61 -8.00
C GLU A 85 -9.81 13.38 -7.52
N VAL A 86 -9.68 13.24 -6.20
CA VAL A 86 -9.14 12.02 -5.60
C VAL A 86 -10.27 11.02 -5.44
N ILE A 87 -10.16 9.89 -6.14
CA ILE A 87 -11.14 8.80 -6.09
C ILE A 87 -10.64 7.60 -5.27
N GLY A 88 -9.33 7.51 -5.05
CA GLY A 88 -8.73 6.57 -4.13
C GLY A 88 -7.22 6.81 -3.97
N TYR A 89 -6.61 6.20 -2.97
CA TYR A 89 -5.17 6.26 -2.80
C TYR A 89 -4.65 5.15 -1.88
N ALA A 90 -3.35 4.93 -1.92
CA ALA A 90 -2.62 4.17 -0.91
C ALA A 90 -1.42 4.97 -0.38
N ALA A 91 -1.25 5.08 0.94
CA ALA A 91 -0.03 5.59 1.57
C ALA A 91 0.76 4.42 2.14
N PHE A 92 2.04 4.30 1.74
CA PHE A 92 2.85 3.13 2.05
C PHE A 92 4.32 3.48 2.26
N ARG A 93 5.06 2.56 2.87
CA ARG A 93 6.50 2.67 3.10
C ARG A 93 7.16 1.31 2.89
N ALA A 94 8.37 1.34 2.33
CA ALA A 94 9.25 0.18 2.36
C ALA A 94 9.89 0.12 3.76
N ILE A 95 9.71 -1.01 4.45
CA ILE A 95 10.31 -1.25 5.77
C ILE A 95 10.98 -2.62 5.82
N LYS A 96 11.83 -2.80 6.83
CA LYS A 96 12.35 -4.10 7.24
C LYS A 96 11.90 -4.33 8.68
N GLU A 97 11.14 -5.39 8.90
CA GLU A 97 10.54 -5.72 10.19
C GLU A 97 10.62 -7.24 10.39
N TYR A 98 11.08 -7.69 11.56
CA TYR A 98 11.31 -9.12 11.84
C TYR A 98 12.13 -9.85 10.77
N GLU A 99 13.18 -9.20 10.27
CA GLU A 99 14.01 -9.68 9.15
C GLU A 99 13.29 -9.82 7.78
N GLU A 100 12.00 -9.54 7.71
CA GLU A 100 11.21 -9.55 6.48
C GLU A 100 11.17 -8.18 5.79
N ARG A 101 11.14 -8.21 4.47
CA ARG A 101 11.01 -7.03 3.60
C ARG A 101 9.53 -6.78 3.37
N ARG A 102 9.05 -5.56 3.68
CA ARG A 102 7.62 -5.26 3.57
C ARG A 102 7.37 -3.95 2.86
N LEU A 103 6.35 -3.95 1.98
CA LEU A 103 5.62 -2.71 1.70
C LEU A 103 4.45 -2.66 2.68
N TYR A 104 4.62 -1.87 3.71
CA TYR A 104 3.60 -1.68 4.71
C TYR A 104 2.67 -0.54 4.24
N ILE A 105 1.37 -0.77 4.29
CA ILE A 105 0.33 0.12 3.77
C ILE A 105 -0.36 0.73 4.98
N TRP A 106 -0.10 2.01 5.22
CA TRP A 106 -0.68 2.76 6.34
C TRP A 106 -2.12 3.15 6.05
N GLU A 107 -2.40 3.52 4.79
CA GLU A 107 -3.74 3.90 4.36
C GLU A 107 -4.02 3.26 3.01
N LEU A 108 -5.21 2.68 2.84
CA LEU A 108 -5.77 2.29 1.56
C LEU A 108 -7.23 2.74 1.55
N GLN A 109 -7.52 3.78 0.79
CA GLN A 109 -8.82 4.44 0.83
C GLN A 109 -9.41 4.54 -0.56
N VAL A 110 -10.71 4.26 -0.67
CA VAL A 110 -11.48 4.39 -1.91
C VAL A 110 -12.74 5.20 -1.60
N LYS A 111 -13.00 6.21 -2.41
CA LYS A 111 -14.20 7.06 -2.32
C LYS A 111 -15.44 6.20 -2.57
N GLU A 112 -16.49 6.43 -1.78
CA GLU A 112 -17.69 5.56 -1.71
C GLU A 112 -18.28 5.18 -3.09
N GLY A 113 -18.53 6.16 -3.95
CA GLY A 113 -19.07 5.94 -5.31
C GLY A 113 -18.15 5.18 -6.28
N TYR A 114 -16.90 4.91 -5.89
CA TYR A 114 -15.91 4.15 -6.66
C TYR A 114 -15.55 2.80 -5.99
N ARG A 115 -16.21 2.45 -4.87
CA ARG A 115 -16.03 1.15 -4.21
C ARG A 115 -16.69 0.03 -5.02
N SER A 116 -16.26 -1.21 -4.76
CA SER A 116 -16.75 -2.43 -5.43
C SER A 116 -16.57 -2.49 -6.95
N GLN A 117 -15.80 -1.57 -7.54
CA GLN A 117 -15.47 -1.51 -8.96
C GLN A 117 -14.03 -1.98 -9.25
N GLY A 118 -13.41 -2.69 -8.30
CA GLY A 118 -12.05 -3.22 -8.45
C GLY A 118 -10.91 -2.24 -8.16
N LEU A 119 -11.18 -0.94 -7.93
CA LEU A 119 -10.14 0.08 -7.69
C LEU A 119 -9.18 -0.28 -6.55
N GLY A 120 -9.71 -0.77 -5.41
CA GLY A 120 -8.87 -1.24 -4.30
C GLY A 120 -7.97 -2.43 -4.68
N THR A 121 -8.45 -3.33 -5.52
CA THR A 121 -7.65 -4.45 -6.04
C THR A 121 -6.52 -3.93 -6.93
N GLN A 122 -6.82 -3.02 -7.85
CA GLN A 122 -5.82 -2.45 -8.76
C GLN A 122 -4.72 -1.70 -7.99
N LEU A 123 -5.08 -0.93 -6.94
CA LEU A 123 -4.10 -0.29 -6.06
C LEU A 123 -3.14 -1.33 -5.44
N LEU A 124 -3.65 -2.46 -4.94
CA LEU A 124 -2.81 -3.54 -4.38
C LEU A 124 -1.93 -4.22 -5.44
N GLU A 125 -2.41 -4.38 -6.68
CA GLU A 125 -1.64 -4.95 -7.79
C GLU A 125 -0.49 -4.04 -8.21
N VAL A 126 -0.73 -2.72 -8.28
CA VAL A 126 0.32 -1.74 -8.56
C VAL A 126 1.32 -1.71 -7.42
N LEU A 127 0.88 -1.72 -6.15
CA LEU A 127 1.79 -1.83 -5.00
C LEU A 127 2.62 -3.12 -5.04
N THR A 128 2.03 -4.24 -5.45
CA THR A 128 2.76 -5.50 -5.66
C THR A 128 3.85 -5.34 -6.72
N SER A 129 3.53 -4.68 -7.84
CA SER A 129 4.47 -4.44 -8.93
C SER A 129 5.60 -3.50 -8.52
N LEU A 130 5.27 -2.40 -7.84
CA LEU A 130 6.24 -1.47 -7.26
C LEU A 130 7.16 -2.17 -6.25
N GLY A 131 6.60 -3.02 -5.38
CA GLY A 131 7.37 -3.81 -4.42
C GLY A 131 8.33 -4.77 -5.10
N ARG A 132 7.91 -5.44 -6.17
CA ARG A 132 8.79 -6.29 -6.98
C ARG A 132 9.99 -5.49 -7.48
N VAL A 133 9.79 -4.33 -8.09
CA VAL A 133 10.90 -3.50 -8.59
C VAL A 133 11.79 -2.99 -7.45
N ALA A 134 11.18 -2.47 -6.38
CA ALA A 134 11.90 -1.91 -5.23
C ALA A 134 12.81 -2.94 -4.54
N PHE A 135 12.34 -4.17 -4.44
CA PHE A 135 12.97 -5.24 -3.68
C PHE A 135 13.71 -6.28 -4.53
N THR A 136 13.83 -6.05 -5.84
CA THR A 136 14.65 -6.89 -6.72
C THR A 136 16.13 -6.68 -6.43
N ASP A 137 16.82 -7.69 -5.91
CA ASP A 137 18.27 -7.69 -5.82
C ASP A 137 18.86 -8.71 -6.78
N VAL A 138 20.02 -8.40 -7.35
CA VAL A 138 20.75 -9.32 -8.22
C VAL A 138 21.14 -10.55 -7.40
N GLY A 139 20.73 -11.73 -7.86
CA GLY A 139 21.07 -13.01 -7.24
C GLY A 139 20.26 -13.39 -5.99
N VAL A 140 19.27 -12.60 -5.56
CA VAL A 140 18.40 -12.93 -4.41
C VAL A 140 16.96 -13.12 -4.88
N PRO A 141 16.28 -14.23 -4.52
CA PRO A 141 14.87 -14.40 -4.81
C PRO A 141 14.05 -13.21 -4.30
N ASN A 142 13.25 -12.61 -5.19
CA ASN A 142 12.44 -11.46 -4.84
C ASN A 142 11.30 -11.90 -3.92
N ARG A 143 11.52 -11.74 -2.61
CA ARG A 143 10.61 -12.10 -1.54
C ARG A 143 10.37 -10.87 -0.67
N PHE A 144 9.11 -10.46 -0.62
CA PHE A 144 8.63 -9.43 0.28
C PHE A 144 7.18 -9.72 0.62
N SER A 145 6.59 -8.96 1.53
CA SER A 145 5.15 -8.99 1.77
C SER A 145 4.54 -7.61 1.64
N LEU A 146 3.26 -7.57 1.26
CA LEU A 146 2.41 -6.44 1.58
C LEU A 146 1.93 -6.63 3.02
N ALA A 147 1.92 -5.56 3.82
CA ALA A 147 1.45 -5.59 5.20
C ALA A 147 0.46 -4.46 5.45
N VAL A 148 -0.60 -4.70 6.22
CA VAL A 148 -1.58 -3.68 6.62
C VAL A 148 -2.00 -3.91 8.07
N THR A 149 -2.37 -2.84 8.78
CA THR A 149 -3.17 -2.97 10.01
C THR A 149 -4.63 -2.75 9.65
N CYS A 150 -5.48 -3.72 10.01
CA CYS A 150 -6.91 -3.64 9.76
C CYS A 150 -7.66 -3.68 11.09
N SER A 151 -8.54 -2.70 11.32
CA SER A 151 -9.44 -2.70 12.48
C SER A 151 -10.34 -3.93 12.46
N GLN A 152 -10.50 -4.60 13.62
CA GLN A 152 -11.48 -5.69 13.75
C GLN A 152 -12.93 -5.19 13.62
N ARG A 153 -13.18 -3.89 13.83
CA ARG A 153 -14.48 -3.24 13.61
C ARG A 153 -14.80 -2.97 12.14
N ASN A 154 -13.88 -3.28 11.22
CA ASN A 154 -14.08 -3.10 9.78
C ASN A 154 -14.18 -4.45 9.05
N PRO A 155 -15.31 -5.17 9.17
CA PRO A 155 -15.47 -6.51 8.57
C PRO A 155 -15.37 -6.48 7.05
N SER A 156 -15.80 -5.38 6.41
CA SER A 156 -15.69 -5.21 4.96
C SER A 156 -14.23 -5.16 4.50
N ALA A 157 -13.36 -4.42 5.20
CA ALA A 157 -11.94 -4.38 4.88
C ALA A 157 -11.24 -5.72 5.17
N LEU A 158 -11.56 -6.38 6.31
CA LEU A 158 -11.04 -7.71 6.62
C LEU A 158 -11.38 -8.71 5.50
N CYS A 159 -12.65 -8.78 5.11
CA CYS A 159 -13.11 -9.62 4.00
C CYS A 159 -12.39 -9.29 2.68
N PHE A 160 -12.24 -7.99 2.38
CA PHE A 160 -11.52 -7.53 1.20
C PHE A 160 -10.06 -8.05 1.17
N TYR A 161 -9.33 -7.96 2.28
CA TYR A 161 -7.94 -8.41 2.35
C TYR A 161 -7.82 -9.93 2.32
N THR A 162 -8.64 -10.66 3.09
CA THR A 162 -8.59 -12.13 3.15
C THR A 162 -8.92 -12.77 1.80
N GLN A 163 -9.92 -12.28 1.08
CA GLN A 163 -10.24 -12.71 -0.29
C GLN A 163 -9.09 -12.50 -1.28
N ARG A 164 -8.15 -11.59 -0.96
CA ARG A 164 -6.98 -11.29 -1.79
C ARG A 164 -5.72 -12.02 -1.31
N GLY A 165 -5.86 -12.99 -0.41
CA GLY A 165 -4.78 -13.85 0.06
C GLY A 165 -3.92 -13.21 1.16
N PHE A 166 -4.43 -12.19 1.84
CA PHE A 166 -3.82 -11.75 3.10
C PHE A 166 -4.19 -12.72 4.23
N ILE A 167 -3.24 -12.96 5.12
CA ILE A 167 -3.37 -13.81 6.31
C ILE A 167 -2.91 -13.02 7.54
N ASN A 168 -3.28 -13.46 8.75
CA ASN A 168 -2.74 -12.88 9.98
C ASN A 168 -1.22 -13.01 9.99
N ALA A 169 -0.53 -11.92 10.30
CA ALA A 169 0.90 -11.92 10.51
C ALA A 169 1.24 -12.71 11.79
N PRO A 170 2.40 -13.38 11.86
CA PRO A 170 2.81 -14.11 13.06
C PRO A 170 2.83 -13.25 14.34
N GLU A 171 3.11 -11.96 14.19
CA GLU A 171 3.13 -10.97 15.27
C GLU A 171 1.76 -10.35 15.58
N SER A 172 0.70 -10.72 14.86
CA SER A 172 -0.64 -10.22 15.10
C SER A 172 -1.25 -10.88 16.33
N ASP A 173 -1.63 -10.09 17.33
CA ASP A 173 -2.34 -10.54 18.54
C ASP A 173 -3.85 -10.38 18.36
N GLU A 174 -4.60 -11.49 18.44
CA GLU A 174 -6.06 -11.52 18.24
C GLU A 174 -6.83 -10.77 19.33
N ASN A 175 -6.21 -10.52 20.49
CA ASN A 175 -6.81 -9.75 21.58
C ASN A 175 -6.75 -8.23 21.36
N GLN A 176 -5.97 -7.76 20.37
CA GLN A 176 -5.91 -6.35 20.02
C GLN A 176 -7.14 -5.94 19.20
N PRO A 177 -7.59 -4.68 19.24
CA PRO A 177 -8.76 -4.26 18.47
C PRO A 177 -8.49 -4.14 16.95
N TYR A 178 -7.31 -4.55 16.50
CA TYR A 178 -6.87 -4.61 15.11
C TYR A 178 -6.09 -5.90 14.86
N LEU A 179 -5.99 -6.29 13.59
CA LEU A 179 -5.14 -7.38 13.12
C LEU A 179 -4.08 -6.83 12.17
N ILE A 180 -2.88 -7.38 12.24
CA ILE A 180 -1.83 -7.15 11.24
C ILE A 180 -1.99 -8.25 10.20
N LEU A 181 -2.28 -7.86 8.96
CA LEU A 181 -2.43 -8.79 7.86
C LEU A 181 -1.27 -8.68 6.88
N ILE A 182 -0.78 -9.82 6.40
CA ILE A 182 0.29 -9.89 5.41
C ILE A 182 -0.09 -10.72 4.20
N LYS A 183 0.41 -10.33 3.03
CA LYS A 183 0.38 -11.14 1.80
C LYS A 183 1.80 -11.32 1.30
N LYS A 184 2.30 -12.56 1.33
CA LYS A 184 3.62 -12.90 0.81
C LYS A 184 3.62 -12.79 -0.72
N VAL A 185 4.61 -12.09 -1.26
CA VAL A 185 4.87 -11.96 -2.68
C VAL A 185 6.20 -12.64 -2.97
N SER A 186 6.15 -13.72 -3.74
CA SER A 186 7.33 -14.36 -4.29
C SER A 186 7.33 -14.21 -5.81
N SER A 187 8.51 -14.06 -6.41
CA SER A 187 8.68 -14.33 -7.84
C SER A 187 8.44 -15.84 -8.07
N ALA A 188 7.44 -16.18 -8.89
CA ALA A 188 7.22 -17.55 -9.31
C ALA A 188 8.51 -18.10 -9.94
N ARG A 189 8.97 -19.28 -9.51
CA ARG A 189 9.88 -20.08 -10.34
C ARG A 189 9.10 -20.45 -11.59
N LYS A 190 9.63 -20.16 -12.78
CA LYS A 190 9.20 -20.85 -14.01
C LYS A 190 9.39 -22.35 -13.73
N LYS A 191 8.31 -23.10 -13.55
CA LYS A 191 8.32 -24.55 -13.77
C LYS A 191 8.05 -24.73 -15.27
N ASP A 192 9.12 -24.64 -16.05
CA ASP A 192 9.16 -25.16 -17.42
C ASP A 192 10.32 -26.15 -17.48
N GLU A 193 10.18 -27.28 -16.79
CA GLU A 193 10.84 -28.52 -17.18
C GLU A 193 9.77 -29.36 -17.86
N LYS A 194 9.71 -29.22 -19.19
CA LYS A 194 9.20 -30.25 -20.06
C LYS A 194 10.15 -31.44 -19.97
N GLU A 195 9.91 -32.37 -19.05
CA GLU A 195 10.29 -33.76 -19.27
C GLU A 195 9.16 -34.42 -20.08
N GLY A 196 9.18 -34.15 -21.38
CA GLY A 196 8.46 -34.93 -22.36
C GLY A 196 9.41 -36.02 -22.88
N CYS A 197 8.95 -37.26 -22.76
CA CYS A 197 9.45 -38.48 -23.39
C CYS A 197 10.40 -38.28 -24.58
N GLN A 198 11.54 -38.98 -24.50
CA GLN A 198 12.03 -39.77 -25.62
C GLN A 198 12.20 -41.22 -25.16
#